data_AF-A0A0E9NBR4-F1
#
_entry.id   AF-A0A0E9NBR4-F1
#
_cell.length_a   1.000
_cell.length_b   1.000
_cell.length_c   1.000
_cell.angle_alpha   90.00
_cell.angle_beta   90.00
_cell.angle_gamma   90.00
#
_symmetry.space_group_name_H-M   'P 1'
#
loop_
_entity.id
_entity.type
_entity.pdbx_description
1 polymer ?
#
loop_
_entity_poly.entity_id
_entity_poly.type
_entity_poly.pdbx_seq_one_letter_code
_entity_poly.pdbx_strand_id
1 'polypeptide(L)'
;MSQGHGGSGWQQWPNDPLGGSSASGKEPGPADWSQSSQGTAGSSQQKAWNAYVIPASSQQASQSQSQFFPSSQEQLNQQQKQKQTYAAPPPPHPPSPSTMNDDDLRISRIESLFNHQFQVITRPMALQAIRHASYYGGLSGNKGLAMIGESAMRLAIVEIMALKHANQTGLVTVNLSQTLNNAHLAGIGRKLELDKLIQVGPGYQGKAVDSMIMTTLEAIIGVIYWDRGTAGVRETMERLGIWKNPL
;
A
#
# COMPACT_ATOMS: atom_id res chain seq x y z
N MET A 1 -13.27 -67.61 -11.33
CA MET A 1 -13.11 -67.32 -9.89
C MET A 1 -13.21 -65.81 -9.71
N SER A 2 -14.12 -65.37 -8.83
CA SER A 2 -14.34 -64.04 -8.19
C SER A 2 -14.07 -62.75 -8.98
N GLN A 3 -15.06 -61.84 -9.17
CA GLN A 3 -15.57 -60.85 -8.18
C GLN A 3 -14.46 -59.93 -7.63
N GLY A 4 -14.53 -58.59 -7.60
CA GLY A 4 -15.57 -57.61 -7.92
C GLY A 4 -15.13 -56.18 -7.52
N HIS A 5 -15.78 -55.19 -8.16
CA HIS A 5 -16.26 -53.88 -7.66
C HIS A 5 -15.36 -52.74 -7.08
N GLY A 6 -15.73 -51.53 -7.53
CA GLY A 6 -15.65 -50.21 -6.86
C GLY A 6 -14.61 -49.27 -7.49
N GLY A 7 -14.91 -48.11 -8.11
CA GLY A 7 -16.05 -47.20 -8.07
C GLY A 7 -15.58 -45.80 -7.60
N SER A 8 -16.13 -44.74 -8.20
CA SER A 8 -15.91 -43.27 -7.99
C SER A 8 -14.75 -42.63 -8.78
N GLY A 9 -14.92 -41.55 -9.53
CA GLY A 9 -16.06 -40.66 -9.77
C GLY A 9 -15.54 -39.22 -9.94
N TRP A 10 -15.29 -38.78 -11.17
CA TRP A 10 -15.08 -37.35 -11.49
C TRP A 10 -16.09 -36.94 -12.58
N GLN A 11 -16.97 -36.02 -12.21
CA GLN A 11 -18.08 -35.53 -13.03
C GLN A 11 -17.57 -34.67 -14.20
N GLN A 12 -18.00 -35.05 -15.39
CA GLN A 12 -17.86 -34.34 -16.65
C GLN A 12 -18.84 -33.17 -16.71
N TRP A 13 -18.39 -32.01 -17.19
CA TRP A 13 -19.26 -30.93 -17.67
C TRP A 13 -19.58 -31.19 -19.15
N PRO A 14 -20.85 -31.27 -19.58
CA PRO A 14 -21.17 -31.51 -20.98
C PRO A 14 -21.12 -30.23 -21.83
N ASN A 15 -20.59 -30.40 -23.05
CA ASN A 15 -20.64 -29.46 -24.16
C ASN A 15 -22.07 -29.29 -24.72
N ASP A 16 -22.33 -28.07 -25.22
CA ASP A 16 -23.38 -27.60 -26.16
C ASP A 16 -23.67 -28.57 -27.35
N PRO A 17 -24.80 -28.52 -28.14
CA PRO A 17 -25.33 -27.29 -28.79
C PRO A 17 -26.83 -27.20 -29.21
N LEU A 18 -27.24 -25.99 -29.64
CA LEU A 18 -28.26 -25.58 -30.63
C LEU A 18 -29.58 -26.36 -30.78
N GLY A 19 -30.71 -25.69 -30.49
CA GLY A 19 -32.04 -26.02 -30.99
C GLY A 19 -33.03 -24.87 -30.77
N GLY A 20 -33.56 -24.29 -31.86
CA GLY A 20 -34.56 -23.22 -31.79
C GLY A 20 -35.98 -23.73 -31.56
N SER A 21 -36.84 -22.89 -30.99
CA SER A 21 -38.20 -22.63 -31.51
C SER A 21 -38.88 -21.50 -30.74
N SER A 22 -39.77 -20.82 -31.45
CA SER A 22 -40.62 -19.68 -31.09
C SER A 22 -41.49 -19.85 -29.83
N ALA A 23 -41.60 -18.79 -29.02
CA ALA A 23 -42.82 -18.51 -28.25
C ALA A 23 -42.93 -17.01 -27.90
N SER A 24 -44.01 -16.41 -28.36
CA SER A 24 -44.53 -15.08 -28.02
C SER A 24 -44.84 -14.95 -26.53
N GLY A 25 -44.42 -13.86 -25.88
CA GLY A 25 -44.78 -13.56 -24.48
C GLY A 25 -44.45 -12.13 -24.07
N LYS A 26 -45.52 -11.31 -23.99
CA LYS A 26 -45.66 -9.94 -23.46
C LYS A 26 -44.54 -9.39 -22.57
N GLU A 27 -44.02 -8.22 -22.94
CA GLU A 27 -43.24 -7.32 -22.08
C GLU A 27 -44.14 -6.62 -21.02
N PRO A 28 -43.71 -6.51 -19.75
CA PRO A 28 -44.22 -5.51 -18.82
C PRO A 28 -43.35 -4.25 -18.82
N GLY A 29 -44.01 -3.09 -18.93
CA GLY A 29 -43.39 -1.76 -18.99
C GLY A 29 -42.73 -1.30 -17.68
N PRO A 30 -42.01 -0.14 -17.72
CA PRO A 30 -41.17 0.32 -16.63
C PRO A 30 -41.99 0.90 -15.47
N ALA A 31 -41.67 0.48 -14.24
CA ALA A 31 -42.27 1.00 -13.02
C ALA A 31 -41.66 2.36 -12.64
N ASP A 32 -42.53 3.36 -12.62
CA ASP A 32 -42.35 4.72 -12.11
C ASP A 32 -42.25 4.68 -10.57
N TRP A 33 -41.18 5.26 -10.02
CA TRP A 33 -41.00 5.44 -8.57
C TRP A 33 -40.78 6.93 -8.28
N SER A 34 -41.88 7.67 -8.25
CA SER A 34 -41.93 9.03 -7.71
C SER A 34 -42.96 9.13 -6.57
N GLN A 35 -42.46 9.44 -5.36
CA GLN A 35 -43.13 10.02 -4.17
C GLN A 35 -44.32 9.25 -3.57
N SER A 36 -44.27 8.75 -2.34
CA SER A 36 -44.38 9.52 -1.07
C SER A 36 -44.58 8.48 0.05
N SER A 37 -44.02 8.60 1.25
CA SER A 37 -44.64 9.33 2.37
C SER A 37 -43.85 9.06 3.68
N GLN A 38 -44.05 9.94 4.65
CA GLN A 38 -43.23 10.21 5.83
C GLN A 38 -43.56 9.32 7.06
N GLY A 39 -42.58 9.23 7.98
CA GLY A 39 -42.73 8.96 9.42
C GLY A 39 -42.77 7.48 9.83
N THR A 40 -42.13 6.97 10.89
CA THR A 40 -41.47 7.52 12.08
C THR A 40 -40.67 6.41 12.80
N ALA A 41 -39.62 6.80 13.55
CA ALA A 41 -38.86 6.03 14.56
C ALA A 41 -37.96 4.89 14.03
N GLY A 42 -36.67 4.76 14.36
CA GLY A 42 -35.86 5.32 15.43
C GLY A 42 -35.06 4.19 16.08
N SER A 43 -33.74 4.13 15.86
CA SER A 43 -32.77 3.71 16.89
C SER A 43 -31.33 3.75 16.37
N SER A 44 -30.55 4.61 17.03
CA SER A 44 -29.20 4.30 17.50
C SER A 44 -28.11 4.02 16.45
N GLN A 45 -27.62 5.06 15.79
CA GLN A 45 -26.17 5.22 15.49
C GLN A 45 -25.74 6.58 14.89
N GLN A 46 -26.60 7.60 14.94
CA GLN A 46 -26.25 8.98 14.54
C GLN A 46 -26.42 9.96 15.70
N LYS A 47 -25.64 9.76 16.77
CA LYS A 47 -25.40 10.76 17.82
C LYS A 47 -23.99 10.58 18.42
N ALA A 48 -22.98 10.96 17.65
CA ALA A 48 -21.62 11.20 18.17
C ALA A 48 -20.90 12.24 17.30
N TRP A 49 -21.52 13.41 17.10
CA TRP A 49 -20.85 14.56 16.46
C TRP A 49 -21.44 15.91 16.87
N ASN A 50 -21.88 16.08 18.12
CA ASN A 50 -22.23 17.39 18.68
C ASN A 50 -22.36 17.30 20.21
N ALA A 51 -21.26 17.56 20.91
CA ALA A 51 -21.30 17.84 22.35
C ALA A 51 -20.06 18.63 22.75
N TYR A 52 -20.07 19.94 22.50
CA TYR A 52 -19.41 20.92 23.37
C TYR A 52 -20.15 22.25 23.22
N VAL A 53 -21.27 22.38 23.95
CA VAL A 53 -21.88 23.68 24.26
C VAL A 53 -21.69 23.91 25.74
N ILE A 54 -21.14 25.08 26.03
CA ILE A 54 -20.78 25.64 27.33
C ILE A 54 -22.04 25.92 28.17
N PRO A 55 -22.08 25.60 29.48
CA PRO A 55 -23.00 26.25 30.38
C PRO A 55 -22.32 27.43 31.09
N ALA A 56 -23.03 28.56 31.11
CA ALA A 56 -22.68 29.76 31.84
C ALA A 56 -22.97 29.61 33.35
N SER A 57 -22.06 30.19 34.13
CA SER A 57 -22.20 30.77 35.47
C SER A 57 -22.70 29.91 36.65
N SER A 58 -21.79 29.70 37.60
CA SER A 58 -22.06 29.90 39.03
C SER A 58 -20.97 30.78 39.63
N GLN A 59 -21.40 31.93 40.17
CA GLN A 59 -20.58 32.82 41.00
C GLN A 59 -20.24 32.10 42.31
N GLN A 60 -18.98 32.14 42.74
CA GLN A 60 -18.58 32.58 44.09
C GLN A 60 -17.07 32.48 44.33
N ALA A 61 -16.61 33.39 45.21
CA ALA A 61 -15.36 33.41 45.97
C ALA A 61 -14.10 33.98 45.30
N SER A 62 -13.99 35.30 45.47
CA SER A 62 -12.77 36.12 45.49
C SER A 62 -11.63 35.52 46.34
N GLN A 63 -10.48 35.27 45.72
CA GLN A 63 -9.15 35.33 46.34
C GLN A 63 -8.14 35.85 45.31
N SER A 64 -7.54 36.99 45.64
CA SER A 64 -6.50 37.68 44.88
C SER A 64 -5.19 36.90 44.90
N GLN A 65 -4.75 36.40 43.75
CA GLN A 65 -3.36 36.04 43.47
C GLN A 65 -2.92 36.74 42.19
N SER A 66 -1.96 37.66 42.33
CA SER A 66 -1.25 38.31 41.23
C SER A 66 -0.44 37.28 40.46
N GLN A 67 -0.99 36.75 39.36
CA GLN A 67 -0.23 35.97 38.39
C GLN A 67 0.62 36.92 37.54
N PHE A 68 1.94 36.73 37.60
CA PHE A 68 2.93 37.51 36.88
C PHE A 68 2.88 37.14 35.38
N PHE A 69 2.24 37.97 34.56
CA PHE A 69 2.30 37.83 33.11
C PHE A 69 3.59 38.50 32.61
N PRO A 70 4.46 37.81 31.85
CA PRO A 70 5.65 38.43 31.30
C PRO A 70 5.25 39.58 30.36
N SER A 71 5.96 40.69 30.48
CA SER A 71 5.72 41.90 29.69
C SER A 71 5.92 41.64 28.19
N SER A 72 5.29 42.46 27.34
CA SER A 72 5.44 42.33 25.87
C SER A 72 6.91 42.40 25.41
N GLN A 73 7.78 43.07 26.16
CA GLN A 73 9.23 43.09 25.90
C GLN A 73 9.94 41.78 26.27
N GLU A 74 9.54 41.12 27.37
CA GLU A 74 10.08 39.80 27.71
C GLU A 74 9.66 38.73 26.71
N GLN A 75 8.43 38.82 26.20
CA GLN A 75 7.95 37.94 25.13
C GLN A 75 8.72 38.16 23.81
N LEU A 76 8.98 39.42 23.45
CA LEU A 76 9.79 39.77 22.28
C LEU A 76 11.23 39.28 22.42
N ASN A 77 11.84 39.44 23.60
CA ASN A 77 13.19 38.96 23.86
C ASN A 77 13.27 37.43 23.84
N GLN A 78 12.27 36.71 24.37
CA GLN A 78 12.19 35.25 24.27
C GLN A 78 12.02 34.80 22.81
N GLN A 79 11.19 35.49 22.03
CA GLN A 79 10.99 35.17 20.62
C GLN A 79 12.25 35.46 19.77
N GLN A 80 13.00 36.51 20.09
CA GLN A 80 14.28 36.81 19.44
C GLN A 80 15.36 35.80 19.83
N LYS A 81 15.41 35.36 21.10
CA LYS A 81 16.28 34.25 21.54
C LYS A 81 15.97 32.95 20.80
N GLN A 82 14.69 32.63 20.62
CA GLN A 82 14.26 31.47 19.84
C GLN A 82 14.64 31.59 18.36
N LYS A 83 14.52 32.78 17.75
CA LYS A 83 14.94 33.00 16.36
C LYS A 83 16.46 32.94 16.18
N GLN A 84 17.26 33.33 17.17
CA GLN A 84 18.72 33.19 17.15
C GLN A 84 19.18 31.73 17.32
N THR A 85 18.35 30.85 17.91
CA THR A 85 18.65 29.41 18.04
C THR A 85 18.29 28.58 16.80
N TYR A 86 17.72 29.18 15.75
CA TYR A 86 17.49 28.52 14.46
C TYR A 86 18.30 29.19 13.35
N ALA A 87 19.62 29.13 13.44
CA ALA A 87 20.43 29.18 12.23
C ALA A 87 20.05 27.96 11.37
N ALA A 88 19.66 28.19 10.11
CA ALA A 88 19.31 27.11 9.20
C ALA A 88 20.47 26.09 9.16
N PRO A 89 20.20 24.78 9.31
CA PRO A 89 21.25 23.78 9.21
C PRO A 89 21.92 23.91 7.84
N PRO A 90 23.25 23.75 7.74
CA PRO A 90 23.93 23.73 6.45
C PRO A 90 23.26 22.69 5.55
N PRO A 91 23.21 22.90 4.22
CA PRO A 91 22.64 21.92 3.29
C PRO A 91 23.32 20.57 3.57
N PRO A 92 22.55 19.46 3.64
CA PRO A 92 23.10 18.18 4.02
C PRO A 92 24.16 17.77 3.00
N HIS A 93 25.42 17.81 3.42
CA HIS A 93 26.46 17.04 2.73
C HIS A 93 26.06 15.56 2.82
N PRO A 94 26.18 14.78 1.73
CA PRO A 94 25.97 13.34 1.82
C PRO A 94 26.91 12.78 2.90
N PRO A 95 26.39 12.05 3.90
CA PRO A 95 27.22 11.56 4.99
C PRO A 95 28.31 10.63 4.46
N SER A 96 29.53 10.78 4.97
CA SER A 96 30.66 9.92 4.62
C SER A 96 30.38 8.46 5.03
N PRO A 97 30.91 7.46 4.33
CA PRO A 97 30.62 6.03 4.57
C PRO A 97 30.90 5.54 6.00
N SER A 98 31.74 6.25 6.77
CA SER A 98 32.11 5.93 8.14
C SER A 98 31.12 6.39 9.23
N THR A 99 30.04 7.10 8.88
CA THR A 99 29.04 7.62 9.84
C THR A 99 27.62 7.09 9.64
N MET A 100 27.37 6.22 8.66
CA MET A 100 26.04 5.64 8.41
C MET A 100 25.76 4.48 9.37
N ASN A 101 24.57 4.47 9.98
CA ASN A 101 24.11 3.28 10.71
C ASN A 101 23.72 2.16 9.72
N ASP A 102 23.54 0.92 10.21
CA ASP A 102 23.22 -0.25 9.35
C ASP A 102 21.94 -0.02 8.52
N ASP A 103 20.95 0.67 9.09
CA ASP A 103 19.69 0.98 8.40
C ASP A 103 19.94 1.94 7.21
N ASP A 104 20.78 2.97 7.38
CA ASP A 104 21.14 3.91 6.31
C ASP A 104 21.92 3.24 5.18
N LEU A 105 22.80 2.29 5.50
CA LEU A 105 23.52 1.48 4.51
C LEU A 105 22.57 0.59 3.72
N ARG A 106 21.58 -0.02 4.38
CA ARG A 106 20.54 -0.84 3.72
C ARG A 106 19.67 0.01 2.79
N ILE A 107 19.23 1.18 3.26
CA ILE A 107 18.46 2.09 2.43
C ILE A 107 19.28 2.49 1.20
N SER A 108 20.54 2.91 1.39
CA SER A 108 21.43 3.28 0.28
C SER A 108 21.62 2.13 -0.71
N ARG A 109 21.68 0.88 -0.22
CA ARG A 109 21.74 -0.31 -1.07
C ARG A 109 20.46 -0.52 -1.87
N ILE A 110 19.28 -0.35 -1.27
CA ILE A 110 18.00 -0.42 -1.98
C ILE A 110 17.93 0.68 -3.03
N GLU A 111 18.31 1.92 -2.69
CA GLU A 111 18.31 3.05 -3.62
C GLU A 111 19.19 2.77 -4.85
N SER A 112 20.35 2.17 -4.64
CA SER A 112 21.26 1.75 -5.72
C SER A 112 20.66 0.63 -6.58
N LEU A 113 20.12 -0.44 -5.97
CA LEU A 113 19.51 -1.56 -6.69
C LEU A 113 18.29 -1.11 -7.53
N PHE A 114 17.53 -0.16 -7.01
CA PHE A 114 16.32 0.35 -7.65
C PHE A 114 16.55 1.60 -8.50
N ASN A 115 17.79 2.10 -8.59
CA ASN A 115 18.13 3.35 -9.26
C ASN A 115 17.15 4.49 -8.91
N HIS A 116 16.82 4.60 -7.62
CA HIS A 116 15.79 5.50 -7.11
C HIS A 116 16.23 6.04 -5.76
N GLN A 117 16.30 7.37 -5.65
CA GLN A 117 16.56 8.05 -4.38
C GLN A 117 15.22 8.31 -3.70
N PHE A 118 15.02 7.76 -2.51
CA PHE A 118 13.78 7.93 -1.78
C PHE A 118 13.69 9.34 -1.20
N GLN A 119 12.50 9.94 -1.27
CA GLN A 119 12.26 11.22 -0.62
C GLN A 119 12.41 11.09 0.89
N VAL A 120 12.69 12.19 1.58
CA VAL A 120 12.86 12.21 3.05
C VAL A 120 11.65 11.57 3.77
N ILE A 121 10.44 11.78 3.24
CA ILE A 121 9.19 11.27 3.83
C ILE A 121 9.03 9.75 3.62
N THR A 122 9.50 9.21 2.49
CA THR A 122 9.33 7.80 2.12
C THR A 122 10.54 6.93 2.45
N ARG A 123 11.69 7.55 2.75
CA ARG A 123 12.93 6.87 3.17
C ARG A 123 12.71 5.89 4.34
N PRO A 124 11.94 6.23 5.40
CA PRO A 124 11.61 5.27 6.46
C PRO A 124 10.75 4.09 5.97
N MET A 125 9.92 4.30 4.94
CA MET A 125 9.09 3.25 4.34
C MET A 125 9.95 2.28 3.53
N ALA A 126 11.03 2.74 2.90
CA ALA A 126 12.00 1.86 2.21
C ALA A 126 12.65 0.87 3.19
N LEU A 127 12.95 1.33 4.41
CA LEU A 127 13.43 0.48 5.48
C LEU A 127 12.35 -0.50 5.97
N GLN A 128 11.10 -0.02 6.12
CA GLN A 128 9.97 -0.90 6.43
C GLN A 128 9.77 -1.98 5.34
N ALA A 129 10.00 -1.66 4.07
CA ALA A 129 9.80 -2.59 2.95
C ALA A 129 10.67 -3.86 3.03
N ILE A 130 11.84 -3.77 3.64
CA ILE A 130 12.74 -4.92 3.87
C ILE A 130 12.53 -5.61 5.22
N ARG A 131 11.61 -5.14 6.06
CA ARG A 131 11.32 -5.74 7.37
C ARG A 131 10.15 -6.70 7.30
N HIS A 132 10.45 -7.99 7.42
CA HIS A 132 9.44 -9.03 7.49
C HIS A 132 8.58 -8.89 8.77
N ALA A 133 7.36 -9.44 8.75
CA ALA A 133 6.46 -9.43 9.91
C ALA A 133 7.10 -9.92 11.21
N SER A 134 7.98 -10.92 11.13
CA SER A 134 8.70 -11.44 12.30
C SER A 134 9.64 -10.42 12.96
N TYR A 135 10.13 -9.42 12.22
CA TYR A 135 10.96 -8.33 12.77
C TYR A 135 10.22 -7.56 13.86
N TYR A 136 8.90 -7.41 13.72
CA TYR A 136 8.03 -6.72 14.66
C TYR A 136 7.24 -7.68 15.58
N GLY A 137 7.73 -8.91 15.75
CA GLY A 137 7.04 -9.90 16.58
C GLY A 137 5.70 -10.40 16.01
N GLY A 138 5.49 -10.31 14.70
CA GLY A 138 4.31 -10.85 14.01
C GLY A 138 3.30 -9.81 13.52
N LEU A 139 3.54 -8.51 13.74
CA LEU A 139 2.77 -7.44 13.10
C LEU A 139 2.95 -7.46 11.57
N SER A 140 2.05 -6.80 10.83
CA SER A 140 1.96 -6.90 9.36
C SER A 140 3.27 -6.61 8.58
N GLY A 141 4.25 -5.93 9.18
CA GLY A 141 5.59 -5.71 8.59
C GLY A 141 5.52 -4.97 7.26
N ASN A 142 6.17 -5.53 6.23
CA ASN A 142 6.16 -5.00 4.88
C ASN A 142 4.90 -5.34 4.06
N LYS A 143 3.97 -6.16 4.58
CA LYS A 143 2.80 -6.63 3.80
C LYS A 143 1.91 -5.51 3.29
N GLY A 144 1.71 -4.44 4.09
CA GLY A 144 0.91 -3.30 3.66
C GLY A 144 1.53 -2.57 2.46
N LEU A 145 2.84 -2.40 2.45
CA LEU A 145 3.56 -1.82 1.31
C LEU A 145 3.54 -2.75 0.10
N ALA A 146 3.63 -4.07 0.33
CA ALA A 146 3.55 -5.06 -0.74
C ALA A 146 2.20 -5.02 -1.46
N MET A 147 1.09 -4.92 -0.72
CA MET A 147 -0.24 -4.77 -1.31
C MET A 147 -0.36 -3.52 -2.20
N ILE A 148 0.27 -2.41 -1.81
CA ILE A 148 0.33 -1.18 -2.61
C ILE A 148 1.14 -1.43 -3.88
N GLY A 149 2.31 -2.04 -3.77
CA GLY A 149 3.18 -2.33 -4.91
C GLY A 149 2.55 -3.30 -5.91
N GLU A 150 1.96 -4.40 -5.43
CA GLU A 150 1.22 -5.36 -6.25
C GLU A 150 0.10 -4.65 -7.03
N SER A 151 -0.72 -3.85 -6.34
CA SER A 151 -1.82 -3.10 -6.95
C SER A 151 -1.31 -2.10 -8.00
N ALA A 152 -0.23 -1.38 -7.70
CA ALA A 152 0.35 -0.41 -8.61
C ALA A 152 0.96 -1.06 -9.87
N MET A 153 1.64 -2.20 -9.73
CA MET A 153 2.14 -2.97 -10.88
C MET A 153 1.01 -3.49 -11.76
N ARG A 154 -0.07 -4.02 -11.14
CA ARG A 154 -1.26 -4.46 -11.87
C ARG A 154 -1.88 -3.31 -12.66
N LEU A 155 -2.06 -2.14 -12.04
CA LEU A 155 -2.57 -0.96 -12.72
C LEU A 155 -1.66 -0.51 -13.87
N ALA A 156 -0.35 -0.44 -13.65
CA ALA A 156 0.60 -0.03 -14.69
C ALA A 156 0.55 -0.94 -15.93
N ILE A 157 0.42 -2.26 -15.75
CA ILE A 157 0.24 -3.22 -16.85
C ILE A 157 -1.09 -2.99 -17.56
N VAL A 158 -2.19 -2.90 -16.80
CA VAL A 158 -3.53 -2.73 -17.37
C VAL A 158 -3.62 -1.45 -18.19
N GLU A 159 -3.05 -0.34 -17.72
CA GLU A 159 -3.02 0.94 -18.44
C GLU A 159 -2.33 0.80 -19.81
N ILE A 160 -1.13 0.21 -19.85
CA ILE A 160 -0.38 0.04 -21.11
C ILE A 160 -1.15 -0.88 -22.06
N MET A 161 -1.70 -1.97 -21.54
CA MET A 161 -2.42 -2.94 -22.37
C MET A 161 -3.75 -2.39 -22.88
N ALA A 162 -4.47 -1.58 -22.09
CA ALA A 162 -5.70 -0.94 -22.52
C ALA A 162 -5.45 0.03 -23.69
N LEU A 163 -4.31 0.74 -23.67
CA LEU A 163 -3.91 1.63 -24.77
C LEU A 163 -3.55 0.85 -26.05
N LYS A 164 -2.83 -0.28 -25.94
CA LYS A 164 -2.34 -1.06 -27.09
C LYS A 164 -3.35 -2.05 -27.66
N HIS A 165 -4.25 -2.58 -26.82
CA HIS A 165 -5.14 -3.69 -27.12
C HIS A 165 -6.57 -3.39 -26.65
N ALA A 166 -7.09 -2.21 -27.02
CA ALA A 166 -8.47 -1.84 -26.75
C ALA A 166 -9.41 -2.98 -27.22
N ASN A 167 -10.22 -3.51 -26.31
CA ASN A 167 -11.17 -4.63 -26.49
C ASN A 167 -10.63 -6.07 -26.35
N GLN A 168 -9.39 -6.29 -25.88
CA GLN A 168 -8.84 -7.64 -25.65
C GLN A 168 -8.58 -7.94 -24.16
N THR A 169 -9.63 -7.87 -23.33
CA THR A 169 -9.55 -8.08 -21.87
C THR A 169 -8.94 -9.44 -21.49
N GLY A 170 -9.20 -10.49 -22.27
CA GLY A 170 -8.60 -11.82 -22.05
C GLY A 170 -7.07 -11.81 -22.12
N LEU A 171 -6.48 -11.01 -23.02
CA LEU A 171 -5.03 -10.86 -23.10
C LEU A 171 -4.46 -10.16 -21.86
N VAL A 172 -5.19 -9.20 -21.30
CA VAL A 172 -4.79 -8.49 -20.07
C VAL A 172 -4.64 -9.47 -18.92
N THR A 173 -5.63 -10.34 -18.71
CA THR A 173 -5.58 -11.36 -17.66
C THR A 173 -4.40 -12.31 -17.84
N VAL A 174 -4.18 -12.81 -19.06
CA VAL A 174 -3.05 -13.73 -19.36
C VAL A 174 -1.71 -13.05 -19.07
N ASN A 175 -1.53 -11.81 -19.52
CA ASN A 175 -0.30 -11.06 -19.31
C ASN A 175 -0.03 -10.75 -17.83
N LEU A 176 -1.07 -10.37 -17.08
CA LEU A 176 -0.96 -10.16 -15.65
C LEU A 176 -0.50 -11.44 -14.94
N SER A 177 -1.13 -12.59 -15.23
CA SER A 177 -0.75 -13.87 -14.62
C SER A 177 0.66 -14.32 -15.03
N GLN A 178 1.10 -14.06 -16.26
CA GLN A 178 2.45 -14.40 -16.70
C GLN A 178 3.50 -13.48 -16.07
N THR A 179 3.18 -12.20 -15.87
CA THR A 179 4.16 -11.21 -15.39
C THR A 179 4.26 -11.20 -13.87
N LEU A 180 3.13 -11.16 -13.18
CA LEU A 180 3.06 -10.95 -11.73
C LEU A 180 2.86 -12.26 -10.97
N ASN A 181 3.38 -13.37 -11.49
CA ASN A 181 3.40 -14.61 -10.72
C ASN A 181 4.56 -14.63 -9.71
N ASN A 182 4.32 -15.30 -8.58
CA ASN A 182 5.22 -15.33 -7.45
C ASN A 182 6.61 -15.85 -7.80
N ALA A 183 6.71 -16.89 -8.64
CA ALA A 183 7.99 -17.49 -9.02
C ALA A 183 8.85 -16.52 -9.84
N HIS A 184 8.22 -15.78 -10.77
CA HIS A 184 8.89 -14.76 -11.56
C HIS A 184 9.41 -13.62 -10.69
N LEU A 185 8.55 -13.05 -9.84
CA LEU A 185 8.91 -11.94 -8.96
C LEU A 185 9.98 -12.34 -7.92
N ALA A 186 9.86 -13.53 -7.31
CA ALA A 186 10.90 -14.06 -6.43
C ALA A 186 12.23 -14.27 -7.17
N GLY A 187 12.19 -14.75 -8.42
CA GLY A 187 13.36 -14.88 -9.28
C GLY A 187 14.05 -13.54 -9.56
N ILE A 188 13.30 -12.46 -9.78
CA ILE A 188 13.85 -11.11 -9.93
C ILE A 188 14.43 -10.62 -8.61
N GLY A 189 13.73 -10.79 -7.49
CA GLY A 189 14.23 -10.42 -6.17
C GLY A 189 15.54 -11.14 -5.80
N ARG A 190 15.68 -12.41 -6.16
CA ARG A 190 16.94 -13.17 -5.99
C ARG A 190 18.09 -12.62 -6.84
N LYS A 191 17.83 -12.19 -8.08
CA LYS A 191 18.85 -11.53 -8.93
C LYS A 191 19.32 -10.20 -8.35
N LEU A 192 18.46 -9.52 -7.61
CA LEU A 192 18.76 -8.29 -6.87
C LEU A 192 19.38 -8.56 -5.49
N GLU A 193 19.55 -9.83 -5.09
CA GLU A 193 20.05 -10.25 -3.79
C GLU A 193 19.21 -9.72 -2.61
N LEU A 194 17.89 -9.57 -2.79
CA LEU A 194 17.01 -9.05 -1.74
C LEU A 194 16.97 -9.96 -0.50
N ASP A 195 17.24 -11.25 -0.66
CA ASP A 195 17.36 -12.22 0.43
C ASP A 195 18.37 -11.79 1.50
N LYS A 196 19.43 -11.06 1.11
CA LYS A 196 20.46 -10.55 2.02
C LYS A 196 20.04 -9.27 2.75
N LEU A 197 19.04 -8.56 2.22
CA LEU A 197 18.57 -7.29 2.78
C LEU A 197 17.43 -7.48 3.78
N ILE A 198 16.67 -8.57 3.65
CA ILE A 198 15.49 -8.81 4.48
C ILE A 198 15.88 -8.92 5.96
N GLN A 199 15.26 -8.08 6.78
CA GLN A 199 15.39 -8.08 8.23
C GLN A 199 14.25 -8.92 8.84
N VAL A 200 14.63 -9.81 9.75
CA VAL A 200 13.75 -10.75 10.45
C VAL A 200 13.96 -10.64 11.96
N GLY A 201 12.98 -11.10 12.74
CA GLY A 201 13.08 -11.11 14.20
C GLY A 201 14.07 -12.16 14.73
N PRO A 202 14.53 -12.02 16.00
CA PRO A 202 15.59 -12.84 16.59
C PRO A 202 15.27 -14.35 16.68
N GLY A 203 13.99 -14.73 16.65
CA GLY A 203 13.55 -16.13 16.63
C GLY A 203 13.54 -16.78 15.24
N TYR A 204 13.81 -16.03 14.17
CA TYR A 204 13.80 -16.55 12.81
C TYR A 204 15.18 -16.98 12.37
N GLN A 205 15.38 -18.29 12.18
CA GLN A 205 16.66 -18.88 11.75
C GLN A 205 16.63 -19.43 10.31
N GLY A 206 15.52 -19.23 9.60
CA GLY A 206 15.36 -19.68 8.22
C GLY A 206 16.12 -18.80 7.23
N LYS A 207 16.45 -19.36 6.06
CA LYS A 207 16.78 -18.55 4.89
C LYS A 207 15.53 -17.86 4.38
N ALA A 208 15.68 -16.69 3.75
CA ALA A 208 14.57 -16.03 3.09
C ALA A 208 13.97 -16.96 2.01
N VAL A 209 12.69 -17.27 2.17
CA VAL A 209 11.93 -18.08 1.21
C VAL A 209 11.38 -17.18 0.08
N ASP A 210 10.98 -17.78 -1.03
CA ASP A 210 10.51 -17.06 -2.22
C ASP A 210 9.38 -16.07 -1.92
N SER A 211 8.44 -16.40 -1.04
CA SER A 211 7.37 -15.49 -0.65
C SER A 211 7.90 -14.23 0.06
N MET A 212 8.92 -14.35 0.91
CA MET A 212 9.52 -13.20 1.58
C MET A 212 10.26 -12.30 0.59
N ILE A 213 10.96 -12.90 -0.37
CA ILE A 213 11.71 -12.19 -1.41
C ILE A 213 10.75 -11.43 -2.33
N MET A 214 9.70 -12.10 -2.80
CA MET A 214 8.63 -11.51 -3.61
C MET A 214 7.94 -10.36 -2.87
N THR A 215 7.45 -10.59 -1.65
CA THR A 215 6.76 -9.55 -0.85
C THR A 215 7.69 -8.36 -0.58
N THR A 216 8.99 -8.58 -0.44
CA THR A 216 9.97 -7.48 -0.29
C THR A 216 10.12 -6.69 -1.58
N LEU A 217 10.22 -7.34 -2.74
CA LEU A 217 10.24 -6.67 -4.04
C LEU A 217 8.97 -5.81 -4.24
N GLU A 218 7.81 -6.40 -3.99
CA GLU A 218 6.52 -5.69 -4.05
C GLU A 218 6.47 -4.50 -3.10
N ALA A 219 6.95 -4.67 -1.87
CA ALA A 219 6.96 -3.61 -0.88
C ALA A 219 7.86 -2.43 -1.31
N ILE A 220 9.04 -2.70 -1.86
CA ILE A 220 9.93 -1.64 -2.36
C ILE A 220 9.28 -0.90 -3.53
N ILE A 221 8.64 -1.63 -4.46
CA ILE A 221 7.88 -1.02 -5.56
C ILE A 221 6.70 -0.19 -5.01
N GLY A 222 6.06 -0.62 -3.93
CA GLY A 222 5.06 0.16 -3.22
C GLY A 222 5.59 1.49 -2.69
N VAL A 223 6.83 1.54 -2.19
CA VAL A 223 7.47 2.80 -1.78
C VAL A 223 7.79 3.69 -2.99
N ILE A 224 8.23 3.11 -4.11
CA ILE A 224 8.46 3.85 -5.35
C ILE A 224 7.14 4.46 -5.88
N TYR A 225 6.04 3.72 -5.77
CA TYR A 225 4.71 4.25 -6.07
C TYR A 225 4.37 5.46 -5.21
N TRP A 226 4.66 5.44 -3.91
CA TRP A 226 4.47 6.60 -3.04
C TRP A 226 5.29 7.82 -3.48
N ASP A 227 6.50 7.61 -4.01
CA ASP A 227 7.36 8.71 -4.46
C ASP A 227 7.02 9.27 -5.84
N ARG A 228 6.63 8.41 -6.79
CA ARG A 228 6.58 8.75 -8.23
C ARG A 228 5.30 8.29 -8.94
N GLY A 229 4.34 7.74 -8.20
CA GLY A 229 3.10 7.21 -8.75
C GLY A 229 3.32 6.06 -9.74
N THR A 230 2.34 5.82 -10.59
CA THR A 230 2.34 4.71 -11.58
C THR A 230 3.45 4.85 -12.63
N ALA A 231 3.87 6.07 -12.97
CA ALA A 231 4.97 6.31 -13.91
C ALA A 231 6.30 5.74 -13.38
N GLY A 232 6.65 6.02 -12.12
CA GLY A 232 7.88 5.47 -11.52
C GLY A 232 7.85 3.94 -11.36
N VAL A 233 6.66 3.37 -11.12
CA VAL A 233 6.47 1.91 -11.12
C VAL A 233 6.75 1.32 -12.50
N ARG A 234 6.21 1.92 -13.56
CA ARG A 234 6.43 1.47 -14.94
C ARG A 234 7.91 1.48 -15.32
N GLU A 235 8.59 2.60 -15.10
CA GLU A 235 10.04 2.74 -15.34
C GLU A 235 10.84 1.68 -14.57
N THR A 236 10.45 1.42 -13.32
CA THR A 236 11.09 0.39 -12.49
C THR A 236 10.86 -1.00 -13.04
N MET A 237 9.64 -1.34 -13.45
CA MET A 237 9.30 -2.66 -14.00
C MET A 237 10.05 -2.95 -15.30
N GLU A 238 10.15 -1.96 -16.19
CA GLU A 238 10.91 -2.07 -17.43
C GLU A 238 12.41 -2.27 -17.14
N ARG A 239 12.99 -1.44 -16.28
CA ARG A 239 14.42 -1.52 -15.90
C ARG A 239 14.78 -2.85 -15.26
N LEU A 240 13.92 -3.36 -14.37
CA LEU A 240 14.14 -4.65 -13.70
C LEU A 240 13.81 -5.85 -14.59
N GLY A 241 13.25 -5.63 -15.79
CA GLY A 241 12.80 -6.69 -16.68
C GLY A 241 11.64 -7.51 -16.12
N ILE A 242 10.86 -6.94 -15.18
CA ILE A 242 9.60 -7.50 -14.68
C ILE A 242 8.61 -7.59 -15.83
N TRP A 243 8.56 -6.55 -16.65
CA TRP A 243 7.69 -6.50 -17.81
C TRP A 243 8.52 -6.27 -19.07
N LYS A 244 8.37 -7.15 -20.05
CA LYS A 244 9.07 -7.08 -21.34
C LYS A 244 8.05 -6.83 -22.45
N ASN A 245 7.44 -5.66 -22.45
CA ASN A 245 6.70 -5.18 -23.60
C ASN A 245 7.03 -3.69 -23.75
N PRO A 246 8.11 -3.34 -24.48
CA PRO A 246 8.55 -1.95 -24.58
C PRO A 246 7.41 -1.11 -25.18
N LEU A 247 7.34 0.14 -24.73
CA LEU A 247 6.46 1.17 -25.29
C LEU A 247 6.58 1.20 -26.82
#